data_AF-A0A6H2U098-F1
#
_entry.id   AF-A0A6H2U098-F1
#
_cell.length_a   1.000
_cell.length_b   1.000
_cell.length_c   1.000
_cell.angle_alpha   90.00
_cell.angle_beta   90.00
_cell.angle_gamma   90.00
#
_symmetry.space_group_name_H-M   'P 1'
#
loop_
_entity.id
_entity.type
_entity.pdbx_description
1 polymer ?
#
loop_
_entity_poly.entity_id
_entity_poly.type
_entity_poly.pdbx_seq_one_letter_code
_entity_poly.pdbx_strand_id
1 'polypeptide(L)'
;PGVFDRLGSLQRFDLSNNQLKSIPDGAFARLSSLTHVWLHTNPWDCACSDILYLSGWLAQHAGKVQGQAVCSGTNTPVRAVTEASTSPSKCP
;
A
#
# COMPACT_ATOMS: atom_id res chain seq x y z
N PRO A 1 -19.17 0.90 -4.67
CA PRO A 1 -18.63 0.25 -3.45
C PRO A 1 -17.29 -0.40 -3.75
N GLY A 2 -16.23 0.02 -3.05
CA GLY A 2 -14.92 -0.61 -3.08
C GLY A 2 -14.94 -2.01 -2.46
N VAL A 3 -13.99 -2.85 -2.86
CA VAL A 3 -13.97 -4.28 -2.51
C VAL A 3 -13.90 -4.54 -1.01
N PHE A 4 -13.29 -3.63 -0.24
CA PHE A 4 -13.13 -3.76 1.21
C PHE A 4 -14.12 -2.90 2.02
N ASP A 5 -15.05 -2.19 1.36
CA ASP A 5 -15.91 -1.20 2.02
C ASP A 5 -16.81 -1.78 3.12
N ARG A 6 -17.15 -3.07 3.02
CA ARG A 6 -18.02 -3.77 3.98
C ARG A 6 -17.25 -4.42 5.13
N LEU A 7 -15.93 -4.32 5.16
CA LEU A 7 -15.06 -4.99 6.12
C LEU A 7 -14.68 -4.09 7.31
N GLY A 8 -15.62 -3.27 7.80
CA GLY A 8 -15.37 -2.29 8.86
C GLY A 8 -14.81 -2.86 10.16
N SER A 9 -15.17 -4.12 10.47
CA SER A 9 -14.72 -4.84 11.66
C SER A 9 -13.42 -5.64 11.46
N LEU A 10 -12.80 -5.61 10.27
CA LEU A 10 -11.58 -6.35 9.98
C LEU A 10 -10.40 -5.78 10.79
N GLN A 11 -9.78 -6.63 11.61
CA GLN A 11 -8.66 -6.24 12.48
C GLN A 11 -7.29 -6.58 11.89
N ARG A 12 -7.20 -7.72 11.21
CA ARG A 12 -5.97 -8.25 10.62
C ARG A 12 -6.19 -8.43 9.13
N PHE A 13 -5.32 -7.85 8.32
CA PHE A 13 -5.38 -7.97 6.88
C PHE A 13 -4.02 -8.32 6.30
N ASP A 14 -3.91 -9.53 5.76
CA ASP A 14 -2.68 -10.03 5.17
C ASP A 14 -2.80 -10.05 3.64
N LEU A 15 -1.97 -9.23 2.98
CA LEU A 15 -1.79 -9.20 1.53
C LEU A 15 -0.33 -9.54 1.16
N SER A 16 0.47 -10.02 2.11
CA SER A 16 1.86 -10.37 1.86
C SER A 16 2.01 -11.55 0.91
N ASN A 17 3.19 -11.69 0.30
CA ASN A 17 3.52 -12.79 -0.63
C ASN A 17 2.57 -12.86 -1.84
N ASN A 18 2.25 -11.71 -2.42
CA ASN A 18 1.41 -11.58 -3.61
C ASN A 18 2.16 -10.90 -4.76
N GLN A 19 1.46 -10.60 -5.85
CA GLN A 19 1.98 -9.95 -7.06
C GLN A 19 1.42 -8.52 -7.22
N LEU A 20 1.04 -7.87 -6.12
CA LEU A 20 0.47 -6.53 -6.14
C LEU A 20 1.54 -5.49 -6.48
N LYS A 21 1.20 -4.58 -7.39
CA LYS A 21 2.08 -3.47 -7.80
C LYS A 21 1.66 -2.14 -7.19
N SER A 22 0.37 -1.97 -6.93
CA SER A 22 -0.23 -0.80 -6.27
C SER A 22 -1.49 -1.22 -5.51
N ILE A 23 -2.07 -0.29 -4.75
CA ILE A 23 -3.37 -0.46 -4.11
C ILE A 23 -4.28 0.65 -4.65
N PRO A 24 -5.50 0.34 -5.12
CA PRO A 24 -6.44 1.35 -5.59
C PRO A 24 -6.70 2.42 -4.55
N ASP A 25 -6.88 3.65 -5.01
CA ASP A 25 -7.14 4.78 -4.14
C ASP A 25 -8.37 4.53 -3.25
N GLY A 26 -8.24 4.86 -1.96
CA GLY A 26 -9.28 4.67 -0.96
C GLY A 26 -9.58 3.21 -0.58
N ALA A 27 -8.87 2.19 -1.09
CA ALA A 27 -9.20 0.78 -0.80
C ALA A 27 -9.25 0.44 0.71
N PHE A 28 -8.44 1.11 1.54
CA PHE A 28 -8.42 0.90 3.00
C PHE A 28 -9.28 1.89 3.78
N ALA A 29 -10.00 2.80 3.12
CA ALA A 29 -10.70 3.93 3.77
C ALA A 29 -11.79 3.49 4.77
N ARG A 30 -12.37 2.29 4.59
CA ARG A 30 -13.44 1.76 5.44
C ARG A 30 -12.97 0.69 6.42
N LEU A 31 -11.67 0.39 6.48
CA LEU A 31 -11.10 -0.58 7.42
C LEU A 31 -10.85 0.04 8.80
N SER A 32 -11.91 0.54 9.44
CA SER A 32 -11.84 1.33 10.68
C SER A 32 -11.24 0.57 11.87
N SER A 33 -11.48 -0.73 11.97
CA SER A 33 -10.98 -1.57 13.07
C SER A 33 -9.61 -2.19 12.81
N LEU A 34 -8.93 -1.84 11.71
CA LEU A 34 -7.66 -2.45 11.33
C LEU A 34 -6.56 -2.11 12.33
N THR A 35 -5.89 -3.13 12.84
CA THR A 35 -4.75 -3.03 13.78
C THR A 35 -3.47 -3.61 13.21
N HIS A 36 -3.55 -4.61 12.33
CA HIS A 36 -2.38 -5.23 11.71
C HIS A 36 -2.59 -5.40 10.21
N VAL A 37 -1.58 -4.98 9.44
CA VAL A 37 -1.55 -5.19 7.99
C VAL A 37 -0.19 -5.72 7.54
N TRP A 38 -0.19 -6.74 6.69
CA TRP A 38 1.02 -7.30 6.09
C TRP A 38 1.01 -7.01 4.59
N LEU A 39 2.04 -6.33 4.11
CA LEU A 39 2.17 -5.87 2.71
C LEU A 39 3.54 -6.19 2.11
N HIS A 40 4.42 -6.83 2.89
CA HIS A 40 5.75 -7.22 2.43
C HIS A 40 5.66 -8.32 1.35
N THR A 41 6.78 -8.56 0.67
CA THR A 41 6.86 -9.56 -0.40
C THR A 41 5.80 -9.33 -1.50
N ASN A 42 5.70 -8.10 -1.98
CA ASN A 42 4.95 -7.74 -3.18
C ASN A 42 5.85 -6.88 -4.07
N PRO A 43 5.76 -6.99 -5.40
CA PRO A 43 6.57 -6.20 -6.34
C PRO A 43 5.99 -4.79 -6.51
N TRP A 44 5.97 -3.99 -5.44
CA TRP A 44 5.42 -2.63 -5.45
C TRP A 44 6.10 -1.76 -6.51
N ASP A 45 5.31 -1.24 -7.45
CA ASP A 45 5.78 -0.37 -8.52
C ASP A 45 5.77 1.07 -8.02
N CYS A 46 6.92 1.51 -7.51
CA CYS A 46 7.09 2.86 -7.00
C CYS A 46 7.42 3.90 -8.06
N ALA A 47 7.53 3.51 -9.34
CA ALA A 47 7.78 4.45 -10.43
C ALA A 47 6.46 5.04 -10.96
N CYS A 48 5.40 4.24 -10.97
CA CYS A 48 4.04 4.65 -11.30
C CYS A 48 3.40 5.51 -10.19
N SER A 49 2.65 6.56 -10.55
CA SER A 49 1.95 7.43 -9.60
C SER A 49 0.84 6.75 -8.80
N ASP A 50 0.31 5.61 -9.25
CA ASP A 50 -0.73 4.85 -8.53
C ASP A 50 -0.26 4.35 -7.16
N ILE A 51 1.05 4.34 -6.91
CA ILE A 51 1.61 3.97 -5.61
C ILE A 51 1.34 5.02 -4.52
N LEU A 52 1.00 6.27 -4.89
CA LEU A 52 0.97 7.40 -3.96
C LEU A 52 -0.06 7.21 -2.84
N TYR A 53 -1.20 6.59 -3.14
CA TYR A 53 -2.18 6.22 -2.11
C TYR A 53 -1.55 5.32 -1.05
N LEU A 54 -0.90 4.24 -1.48
CA LEU A 54 -0.27 3.28 -0.57
C LEU A 54 0.87 3.91 0.21
N SER A 55 1.73 4.70 -0.44
CA SER A 55 2.83 5.41 0.22
C SER A 55 2.32 6.31 1.35
N GLY A 56 1.35 7.17 1.03
CA GLY A 56 0.74 8.07 2.01
C GLY A 56 0.03 7.34 3.14
N TRP A 57 -0.70 6.27 2.82
CA TRP A 57 -1.38 5.45 3.83
C TRP A 57 -0.38 4.79 4.78
N LEU A 58 0.72 4.23 4.26
CA LEU A 58 1.77 3.60 5.08
C LEU A 58 2.50 4.62 5.96
N ALA A 59 2.71 5.85 5.46
CA ALA A 59 3.33 6.93 6.23
C ALA A 59 2.45 7.33 7.43
N GLN A 60 1.13 7.40 7.24
CA GLN A 60 0.17 7.77 8.30
C GLN A 60 -0.14 6.63 9.29
N HIS A 61 -0.02 5.38 8.86
CA HIS A 61 -0.46 4.20 9.64
C HIS A 61 0.70 3.28 10.03
N ALA A 62 1.93 3.80 10.13
CA ALA A 62 3.14 3.00 10.38
C ALA A 62 3.03 2.03 11.57
N GLY A 63 2.31 2.40 12.63
CA GLY A 63 2.10 1.54 13.81
C GLY A 63 1.24 0.30 13.57
N LYS A 64 0.51 0.23 12.46
CA LYS A 64 -0.32 -0.93 12.07
C LYS A 64 0.41 -1.88 11.14
N VAL A 65 1.48 -1.42 10.49
CA VAL A 65 2.17 -2.16 9.42
C VAL A 65 3.11 -3.19 10.03
N GLN A 66 2.95 -4.44 9.61
CA GLN A 66 3.78 -5.56 10.01
C GLN A 66 4.79 -5.86 8.90
N GLY A 67 6.07 -5.75 9.23
CA GLY A 67 7.17 -5.83 8.25
C GLY A 67 7.33 -4.55 7.42
N GLN A 68 8.12 -4.62 6.34
CA GLN A 68 8.39 -3.47 5.47
C GLN A 68 7.94 -3.78 4.03
N ALA A 69 7.01 -2.98 3.52
CA ALA A 69 6.74 -2.92 2.09
C ALA A 69 7.85 -2.11 1.42
N VAL A 70 8.51 -2.72 0.42
CA VAL A 70 9.63 -2.12 -0.32
C VAL A 70 9.33 -2.09 -1.82
N CYS A 71 9.87 -1.08 -2.49
CA CYS A 71 9.77 -0.89 -3.93
C CYS A 71 10.52 -1.99 -4.68
N SER A 72 9.91 -2.48 -5.75
CA SER A 72 10.52 -3.43 -6.67
C SER A 72 11.80 -2.83 -7.27
N GLY A 73 12.90 -3.58 -7.24
CA GLY A 73 14.19 -3.21 -7.84
C GLY A 73 15.07 -2.28 -7.00
N THR A 74 14.54 -1.43 -6.12
CA THR A 74 15.35 -0.50 -5.32
C THR A 74 15.43 -0.87 -3.84
N ASN A 75 14.54 -1.74 -3.35
CA ASN A 75 14.35 -2.03 -1.92
C ASN A 75 14.08 -0.79 -1.04
N THR A 76 13.73 0.35 -1.65
CA THR A 76 13.35 1.56 -0.93
C THR A 76 12.02 1.32 -0.20
N PRO A 77 11.82 1.78 1.05
CA PRO A 77 10.53 1.65 1.72
C PRO A 77 9.43 2.39 0.96
N VAL A 78 8.29 1.73 0.69
CA VAL A 78 7.17 2.34 -0.06
C VAL A 78 6.68 3.62 0.62
N ARG A 79 6.65 3.66 1.96
CA ARG A 79 6.27 4.84 2.76
C ARG A 79 7.16 6.08 2.57
N ALA A 80 8.32 5.93 1.92
CA ALA A 80 9.25 7.03 1.65
C ALA A 80 9.11 7.58 0.22
N VAL A 81 8.24 6.98 -0.61
CA VAL A 81 8.00 7.43 -1.98
C VAL A 81 7.20 8.72 -1.96
N THR A 82 7.66 9.72 -2.72
CA THR A 82 7.00 11.01 -2.88
C THR A 82 6.58 11.22 -4.33
N GLU A 83 5.62 12.12 -4.56
CA GLU A 83 5.12 12.45 -5.91
C GLU A 83 6.24 12.79 -6.90
N ALA A 84 7.26 13.53 -6.45
CA ALA A 84 8.42 13.92 -7.25
C ALA A 84 9.24 12.73 -7.80
N SER A 85 9.16 11.56 -7.15
CA SER A 85 9.86 10.33 -7.59
C SER A 85 9.01 9.43 -8.50
N THR A 86 7.74 9.77 -8.69
CA THR A 86 6.76 8.98 -9.46
C THR A 86 6.36 9.70 -10.76
N SER A 87 5.70 8.99 -11.68
CA SER A 87 5.09 9.61 -12.86
C SER A 87 3.90 8.81 -13.40
N PRO A 88 2.80 9.46 -13.84
CA PRO A 88 1.69 8.79 -14.51
C PRO A 88 2.09 8.11 -15.82
N SER A 89 3.09 8.63 -16.53
CA SER A 89 3.58 8.03 -17.78
C SER A 89 4.35 6.72 -17.58
N LYS A 90 4.68 6.37 -16.33
CA LYS A 90 5.34 5.12 -15.95
C LYS A 90 4.35 4.06 -15.44
N CYS A 91 3.05 4.36 -15.48
CA CYS A 91 2.00 3.41 -15.16
C CYS A 91 1.65 2.54 -16.39
N PRO A 92 1.24 1.29 -16.19
CA PRO A 92 0.81 0.39 -17.27
C PRO A 92 -0.47 0.84 -17.98
#